data_AF-A0A8T3T222-F1
#
_entry.id   AF-A0A8T3T222-F1
#
_cell.length_a   1.000
_cell.length_b   1.000
_cell.length_c   1.000
_cell.angle_alpha   90.00
_cell.angle_beta   90.00
_cell.angle_gamma   90.00
#
_symmetry.space_group_name_H-M   'P 1'
#
loop_
_entity.id
_entity.type
_entity.pdbx_description
1 polymer ?
#
loop_
_entity_poly.entity_id
_entity_poly.type
_entity_poly.pdbx_seq_one_letter_code
_entity_poly.pdbx_strand_id
1 'polypeptide(L)' 'MTSRDGSGAWRAGVSLDDALVRRLTGSQVPELGVWSLRLLAEGWDNAVWSARRS' A
#
# COMPACT_ATOMS: atom_id res chain seq x y z
N MET A 1 -13.71 6.01 4.30
CA MET A 1 -14.64 5.84 5.43
C MET A 1 -13.98 4.87 6.40
N THR A 2 -13.48 5.36 7.54
CA THR A 2 -12.87 4.51 8.57
C THR A 2 -13.96 3.85 9.40
N SER A 3 -13.86 2.55 9.64
CA SER A 3 -14.81 1.80 10.47
C SER A 3 -14.10 1.16 11.64
N ARG A 4 -14.76 1.12 12.78
CA ARG A 4 -14.32 0.34 13.93
C ARG A 4 -14.83 -1.09 13.76
N ASP A 5 -13.95 -2.09 13.87
CA ASP A 5 -14.42 -3.47 13.88
C ASP A 5 -14.94 -3.86 15.28
N GLY A 6 -15.53 -5.06 15.40
CA GLY A 6 -16.11 -5.56 16.64
C GLY A 6 -15.11 -5.73 17.80
N SER A 7 -13.80 -5.59 17.54
CA SER A 7 -12.74 -5.61 18.56
C SER A 7 -12.36 -4.22 19.08
N GLY A 8 -12.93 -3.16 18.50
CA GLY A 8 -12.57 -1.78 18.82
C GLY A 8 -11.36 -1.25 18.02
N ALA A 9 -10.76 -2.08 17.16
CA ALA A 9 -9.66 -1.71 16.30
C ALA A 9 -10.15 -0.88 15.11
N TRP A 10 -9.35 0.11 14.72
CA TRP A 10 -9.61 0.90 13.53
C TRP A 10 -9.17 0.13 12.29
N ARG A 11 -10.08 0.04 11.31
CA ARG A 11 -9.76 -0.52 9.99
C ARG A 11 -9.62 0.59 8.97
N ALA A 12 -8.56 0.51 8.16
CA ALA A 12 -8.41 1.35 6.99
C ALA A 12 -9.62 1.13 6.06
N GLY A 13 -10.22 2.23 5.59
CA GLY A 13 -11.37 2.16 4.69
C GLY A 13 -11.03 1.74 3.26
N VAL A 14 -9.74 1.56 2.97
CA VAL A 14 -9.20 1.19 1.66
C VAL A 14 -8.05 0.22 1.90
N SER A 15 -8.05 -0.88 1.16
CA SER A 15 -6.88 -1.77 1.10
C SER A 15 -5.89 -1.20 0.08
N LEU A 16 -4.63 -1.07 0.47
CA LEU A 16 -3.55 -0.69 -0.43
C LEU A 16 -3.05 -1.92 -1.18
N ASP A 17 -3.78 -2.35 -2.22
CA ASP A 17 -3.35 -3.49 -3.02
C ASP A 17 -2.20 -3.15 -3.99
N ASP A 18 -1.56 -4.19 -4.53
CA ASP A 18 -0.44 -4.05 -5.48
C ASP A 18 -0.78 -3.17 -6.69
N ALA A 19 -2.01 -3.25 -7.21
CA ALA A 19 -2.44 -2.49 -8.38
C ALA A 19 -2.57 -0.99 -8.04
N LEU A 20 -3.22 -0.73 -6.91
CA LEU A 20 -3.12 0.44 -6.03
C LEU A 20 -1.78 1.14 -6.11
N VAL A 21 -0.82 0.48 -5.46
CA VAL A 21 0.50 1.02 -5.20
C VAL A 21 1.26 1.23 -6.51
N ARG A 22 1.20 0.28 -7.47
CA ARG A 22 1.86 0.42 -8.78
C ARG A 22 1.37 1.63 -9.56
N ARG A 23 0.05 1.87 -9.57
CA ARG A 23 -0.52 3.03 -10.28
C ARG A 23 -0.06 4.34 -9.66
N LEU A 24 -0.10 4.43 -8.33
CA LEU A 24 0.30 5.64 -7.62
C LEU A 24 1.80 5.90 -7.78
N THR A 25 2.65 4.92 -7.49
CA THR A 25 4.10 5.09 -7.57
C THR A 25 4.56 5.31 -9.01
N GLY A 26 4.04 4.56 -9.99
CA GLY A 26 4.41 4.74 -11.40
C GLY A 26 4.00 6.10 -11.98
N SER A 27 2.95 6.74 -11.46
CA SER A 27 2.55 8.09 -11.89
C SER A 27 3.43 9.19 -11.32
N GLN A 28 3.95 9.00 -10.10
CA GLN A 28 4.74 10.01 -9.38
C GLN A 28 6.25 9.84 -9.60
N VAL A 29 6.69 8.59 -9.72
CA VAL A 29 8.09 8.16 -9.83
C VAL A 29 8.15 7.05 -10.89
N PRO A 30 8.19 7.40 -12.20
CA PRO A 30 8.04 6.45 -13.30
C PRO A 30 9.00 5.26 -13.27
N GLU A 31 10.22 5.46 -12.76
CA GLU A 31 11.22 4.40 -12.57
C GLU A 31 10.74 3.26 -11.67
N LEU A 32 9.88 3.52 -10.68
CA LEU A 32 9.31 2.50 -9.80
C LEU A 32 8.19 1.68 -10.45
N GLY A 33 7.59 2.18 -11.54
CA GLY A 33 6.48 1.51 -12.23
C GLY A 33 6.85 0.15 -12.82
N VAL A 34 8.15 -0.07 -13.10
CA VAL A 34 8.69 -1.33 -13.64
C VAL A 34 9.38 -2.20 -12.59
N TRP A 35 9.41 -1.77 -11.32
CA TRP A 35 10.05 -2.53 -10.25
C TRP A 35 9.09 -3.58 -9.67
N SER A 36 9.68 -4.59 -9.04
CA SER A 36 8.95 -5.55 -8.22
C SER A 36 8.64 -4.92 -6.87
N LEU A 37 7.38 -4.95 -6.46
CA LEU A 37 6.91 -4.45 -5.17
C LEU A 37 6.57 -5.61 -4.24
N ARG A 38 6.87 -5.47 -2.95
CA ARG A 38 6.49 -6.43 -1.90
C ARG A 38 6.10 -5.68 -0.63
N LEU A 39 4.92 -5.97 -0.09
CA LEU A 39 4.47 -5.47 1.19
C LEU A 39 5.35 -6.04 2.33
N LEU A 40 5.88 -5.16 3.17
CA LEU A 40 6.69 -5.52 4.34
C LEU A 40 5.91 -5.37 5.64
N ALA A 41 5.11 -4.31 5.76
CA ALA A 41 4.31 -4.02 6.94
C ALA A 41 3.07 -3.20 6.57
N GLU A 42 1.98 -3.41 7.30
CA GLU A 42 0.75 -2.62 7.22
C GLU A 42 0.38 -2.17 8.62
N GLY A 43 0.23 -0.86 8.78
CA GLY A 43 -0.27 -0.19 9.97
C GLY A 43 -1.67 0.36 9.72
N TRP A 44 -2.20 1.06 10.73
CA TRP A 44 -3.54 1.63 10.63
C TRP A 44 -3.63 2.74 9.57
N ASP A 45 -2.59 3.55 9.43
CA ASP A 45 -2.54 4.73 8.56
C ASP A 45 -1.52 4.62 7.43
N ASN A 46 -0.68 3.59 7.43
CA ASN A 46 0.42 3.45 6.48
C ASN A 46 0.65 2.00 6.05
N ALA A 47 1.32 1.83 4.91
CA ALA A 47 1.89 0.56 4.48
C ALA A 47 3.33 0.78 3.99
N VAL A 48 4.21 -0.16 4.28
CA VAL A 48 5.62 -0.12 3.91
C VAL A 48 5.87 -1.18 2.84
N TRP A 49 6.39 -0.74 1.69
CA TRP A 49 6.67 -1.58 0.54
C TRP A 49 8.15 -1.54 0.21
N SER A 50 8.75 -2.71 -0.04
CA SER A 50 10.06 -2.77 -0.69
C SER A 50 9.88 -2.73 -2.20
N ALA A 51 10.68 -1.90 -2.87
CA ALA A 51 10.78 -1.87 -4.32
C ALA A 51 12.16 -2.39 -4.75
N ARG A 52 12.19 -3.37 -5.66
CA ARG A 52 13.41 -3.98 -6.17
C ARG A 52 13.42 -3.96 -7.69
N ARG A 53 14.53 -3.48 -8.25
CA ARG A 53 14.80 -3.56 -9.68
C ARG A 53 15.09 -5.02 -10.05
N SER A 54 14.35 -5.52 -11.03
CA SER A 54 14.53 -6.85 -11.63
C SER A 54 15.75 -6.86 -12.55
#